data_AF-A0A942P6R4-F1
#
_entry.id   AF-A0A942P6R4-F1
#
_cell.length_a   1.000
_cell.length_b   1.000
_cell.length_c   1.000
_cell.angle_alpha   90.00
_cell.angle_beta   90.00
_cell.angle_gamma   90.00
#
_symmetry.space_group_name_H-M   'P 1'
#
loop_
_entity.id
_entity.type
_entity.pdbx_description
1 polymer ?
#
loop_
_entity_poly.entity_id
_entity_poly.type
_entity_poly.pdbx_seq_one_letter_code
_entity_poly.pdbx_strand_id
1 'polypeptide(L)'
;GTSRRTPRAGPDEAGLKSEADCIDESINTTALLLLLSRLDLLRYHVVSEPESRGYLLDMRYPHATAVVENRKTGMRWAIDPWTKRNGERPDTLPLEKWMKRS
;
A
#
# COMPACT_ATOMS: atom_id res chain seq x y z
N GLY A 1 -30.59 7.72 -20.47
CA GLY A 1 -30.48 8.83 -19.51
C GLY A 1 -29.73 8.36 -18.29
N THR A 2 -28.49 8.80 -18.10
CA THR A 2 -27.64 8.43 -16.95
C THR A 2 -27.82 9.49 -15.86
N SER A 3 -28.59 9.17 -14.81
CA SER A 3 -28.80 10.08 -13.69
C SER A 3 -28.02 9.61 -12.46
N ARG A 4 -27.10 10.48 -12.04
CA ARG A 4 -26.46 10.63 -10.70
C ARG A 4 -25.68 9.45 -10.12
N ARG A 5 -24.35 9.55 -10.23
CA ARG A 5 -23.44 9.12 -9.16
C ARG A 5 -23.49 10.15 -8.04
N THR A 6 -23.89 9.74 -6.85
CA THR A 6 -23.66 10.47 -5.60
C THR A 6 -22.60 9.71 -4.80
N PRO A 7 -21.39 10.27 -4.58
CA PRO A 7 -20.49 9.71 -3.59
C PRO A 7 -21.03 10.12 -2.21
N ARG A 8 -21.75 9.22 -1.56
CA ARG A 8 -22.28 9.44 -0.22
C ARG A 8 -21.31 8.78 0.77
N ALA A 9 -20.16 9.41 0.98
CA ALA A 9 -19.39 9.15 2.20
C ALA A 9 -20.19 9.78 3.35
N GLY A 10 -21.02 8.96 4.00
CA GLY A 10 -21.70 9.30 5.24
C GLY A 10 -20.74 9.18 6.43
N PRO A 11 -20.98 9.90 7.54
CA PRO A 11 -20.09 9.90 8.71
C PRO A 11 -20.15 8.59 9.54
N ASP A 12 -20.80 7.56 9.03
CA ASP A 12 -21.06 6.26 9.64
C ASP A 12 -20.14 5.12 9.12
N GLU A 13 -19.32 5.36 8.09
CA GLU A 13 -18.41 4.33 7.53
C GLU A 13 -17.00 4.32 8.15
N ALA A 14 -16.79 5.01 9.26
CA ALA A 14 -15.49 5.02 9.95
C ALA A 14 -15.16 3.70 10.70
N GLY A 15 -16.10 2.75 10.76
CA GLY A 15 -16.02 1.55 11.60
C GLY A 15 -15.96 0.21 10.87
N LEU A 16 -15.94 0.16 9.54
CA LEU A 16 -15.96 -1.08 8.76
C LEU A 16 -14.95 -1.05 7.59
N LYS A 17 -13.75 -0.49 7.79
CA LYS A 17 -12.62 -0.93 6.97
C LYS A 17 -12.27 -2.32 7.48
N SER A 18 -12.57 -3.32 6.67
CA SER A 18 -12.40 -4.73 7.02
C SER A 18 -10.95 -5.13 6.78
N GLU A 19 -10.34 -6.03 7.57
CA GLU A 19 -8.93 -6.43 7.40
C GLU A 19 -8.64 -6.88 5.95
N ALA A 20 -9.69 -7.37 5.27
CA ALA A 20 -9.70 -7.68 3.86
C ALA A 20 -9.33 -6.48 2.97
N ASP A 21 -9.77 -5.25 3.25
CA ASP A 21 -9.48 -4.06 2.44
C ASP A 21 -8.00 -3.64 2.53
N CYS A 22 -7.37 -3.77 3.70
CA CYS A 22 -5.92 -3.48 3.86
C CYS A 22 -5.05 -4.52 3.14
N ILE A 23 -5.40 -5.79 3.31
CA ILE A 23 -4.69 -6.89 2.66
C ILE A 23 -4.88 -6.77 1.14
N ASP A 24 -6.10 -6.49 0.67
CA ASP A 24 -6.42 -6.34 -0.76
C ASP A 24 -5.69 -5.16 -1.41
N GLU A 25 -5.57 -4.01 -0.74
CA GLU A 25 -4.80 -2.88 -1.28
C GLU A 25 -3.29 -3.17 -1.39
N SER A 26 -2.72 -3.88 -0.41
CA SER A 26 -1.31 -4.30 -0.46
C SER A 26 -1.04 -5.36 -1.55
N ILE A 27 -1.99 -6.29 -1.75
CA ILE A 27 -1.93 -7.32 -2.80
C ILE A 27 -2.05 -6.69 -4.18
N ASN A 28 -3.02 -5.79 -4.37
CA ASN A 28 -3.23 -5.09 -5.65
C ASN A 28 -2.01 -4.25 -6.04
N THR A 29 -1.42 -3.54 -5.08
CA THR A 29 -0.20 -2.75 -5.31
C THR A 29 0.99 -3.64 -5.65
N THR A 30 1.15 -4.77 -4.96
CA THR A 30 2.21 -5.75 -5.25
C THR A 30 2.04 -6.36 -6.64
N ALA A 31 0.82 -6.75 -7.02
CA ALA A 31 0.54 -7.29 -8.34
C ALA A 31 0.87 -6.30 -9.47
N LEU A 32 0.53 -5.01 -9.29
CA LEU A 32 0.90 -3.96 -10.22
C LEU A 32 2.42 -3.81 -10.33
N LEU A 33 3.14 -3.78 -9.22
CA LEU A 33 4.60 -3.66 -9.22
C LEU A 33 5.27 -4.86 -9.90
N LEU A 34 4.76 -6.08 -9.68
CA LEU A 34 5.24 -7.28 -10.37
C LEU A 34 4.99 -7.21 -11.88
N LEU A 35 3.83 -6.71 -12.31
CA LEU A 35 3.56 -6.48 -13.73
C LEU A 35 4.55 -5.47 -14.33
N LEU A 36 4.77 -4.34 -13.66
CA LEU A 36 5.76 -3.33 -14.09
C LEU A 36 7.17 -3.91 -14.15
N SER A 37 7.53 -4.79 -13.21
CA SER A 37 8.81 -5.50 -13.23
C SER A 37 8.94 -6.42 -14.43
N ARG A 38 7.88 -7.16 -14.80
CA ARG A 38 7.88 -8.05 -15.98
C ARG A 38 7.95 -7.27 -17.29
N LEU A 39 7.43 -6.06 -17.31
CA LEU A 39 7.51 -5.15 -18.46
C LEU A 39 8.83 -4.38 -18.54
N ASP A 40 9.80 -4.67 -17.67
CA ASP A 40 11.09 -3.98 -17.55
C ASP A 40 10.99 -2.46 -17.28
N LEU A 41 9.88 -2.04 -16.66
CA LEU A 41 9.63 -0.64 -16.31
C LEU A 41 10.26 -0.26 -14.95
N LEU A 42 10.66 -1.25 -14.14
CA LEU A 42 11.39 -1.06 -12.88
C LEU A 42 12.91 -1.15 -13.06
N ARG A 43 13.49 -0.13 -13.71
CA ARG A 43 14.92 -0.08 -14.04
C ARG A 43 15.85 -0.01 -12.82
N TYR A 44 15.43 0.67 -11.76
CA TYR A 44 16.28 0.95 -10.60
C TYR A 44 15.95 0.11 -9.36
N HIS A 45 14.81 -0.59 -9.39
CA HIS A 45 14.29 -1.31 -8.23
C HIS A 45 13.90 -2.73 -8.59
N VAL A 46 13.90 -3.61 -7.59
CA VAL A 46 13.28 -4.94 -7.64
C VAL A 46 12.12 -4.96 -6.66
N VAL A 47 11.05 -5.70 -7.00
CA VAL A 47 9.96 -5.94 -6.06
C VAL A 47 10.46 -6.95 -5.02
N SER A 48 10.24 -6.67 -3.75
CA SER A 48 10.58 -7.55 -2.63
C SER A 48 9.30 -8.12 -1.99
N GLU A 49 9.48 -8.97 -0.98
CA GLU A 49 8.36 -9.49 -0.20
C GLU A 49 7.62 -8.33 0.50
N PRO A 50 6.26 -8.31 0.46
CA PRO A 50 5.48 -7.33 1.21
C PRO A 50 5.76 -7.40 2.70
N GLU A 51 5.75 -6.25 3.37
CA GLU A 51 6.00 -6.15 4.79
C GLU A 51 4.73 -5.74 5.53
N SER A 52 4.55 -6.24 6.75
CA SER A 52 3.38 -5.96 7.56
C SER A 52 3.74 -5.60 8.99
N ARG A 53 2.84 -4.88 9.66
CA ARG A 53 2.98 -4.42 11.05
C ARG A 53 1.63 -4.42 11.76
N GLY A 54 1.67 -4.44 13.09
CA GLY A 54 0.47 -4.36 13.93
C GLY A 54 -0.09 -5.70 14.42
N TYR A 55 0.54 -6.83 14.07
CA TYR A 55 0.10 -8.13 14.60
C TYR A 55 0.56 -8.33 16.05
N LEU A 56 -0.41 -8.46 16.96
CA LEU A 56 -0.37 -9.06 18.31
C LEU A 56 0.09 -8.23 19.53
N LEU A 57 0.88 -7.16 19.43
CA LEU A 57 1.33 -6.40 20.63
C LEU A 57 0.70 -5.00 20.80
N ASP A 58 0.29 -4.35 19.71
CA ASP A 58 -0.08 -2.93 19.74
C ASP A 58 -1.60 -2.66 19.67
N MET A 59 -2.45 -3.69 19.58
CA MET A 59 -3.91 -3.56 19.28
C MET A 59 -4.21 -2.63 18.09
N ARG A 60 -3.26 -2.48 17.16
CA ARG A 60 -3.40 -1.65 15.97
C ARG A 60 -3.86 -2.50 14.81
N TYR A 61 -4.62 -1.86 13.94
CA TYR A 61 -5.10 -2.46 12.71
C TYR A 61 -3.92 -2.99 11.88
N PRO A 62 -3.94 -4.26 11.41
CA PRO A 62 -2.85 -4.82 10.64
C PRO A 62 -2.68 -4.04 9.34
N HIS A 63 -1.47 -3.53 9.12
CA HIS A 63 -1.15 -2.74 7.93
C HIS A 63 -0.06 -3.43 7.14
N ALA A 64 -0.29 -3.65 5.86
CA ALA A 64 0.66 -4.26 4.94
C ALA A 64 0.99 -3.30 3.80
N THR A 65 2.23 -3.35 3.30
CA THR A 65 2.70 -2.50 2.21
C THR A 65 3.53 -3.30 1.23
N ALA A 66 3.45 -2.91 -0.06
CA ALA A 66 4.35 -3.44 -1.05
C ALA A 66 5.76 -2.83 -0.86
N VAL A 67 6.79 -3.63 -1.09
CA VAL A 67 8.18 -3.21 -0.89
C VAL A 67 8.95 -3.29 -2.18
N VAL A 68 9.75 -2.25 -2.45
CA VAL A 68 10.74 -2.25 -3.52
C VAL A 68 12.13 -2.02 -2.95
N GLU A 69 13.13 -2.71 -3.50
CA GLU A 69 14.52 -2.61 -3.09
C GLU A 69 15.34 -1.96 -4.21
N ASN A 70 16.17 -0.99 -3.85
CA ASN A 70 17.07 -0.34 -4.80
C ASN A 70 18.19 -1.29 -5.21
N ARG A 71 18.34 -1.53 -6.52
CA ARG A 71 19.33 -2.48 -7.05
C ARG A 71 20.78 -2.13 -6.74
N LYS A 72 21.10 -0.84 -6.56
CA LYS A 72 22.48 -0.38 -6.32
C LYS A 72 22.81 -0.30 -4.84
N THR A 73 21.87 0.15 -4.02
CA THR A 73 22.13 0.45 -2.60
C THR A 73 21.56 -0.60 -1.65
N GLY A 74 20.70 -1.51 -2.12
CA GLY A 74 19.96 -2.44 -1.26
C GLY A 74 18.92 -1.76 -0.36
N MET A 75 18.71 -0.45 -0.50
CA MET A 75 17.77 0.29 0.35
C MET A 75 16.33 -0.08 0.00
N ARG A 76 15.57 -0.49 1.01
CA ARG A 76 14.16 -0.88 0.89
C ARG A 76 13.21 0.29 1.13
N TRP A 77 12.18 0.35 0.31
CA TRP A 77 11.16 1.39 0.32
C TRP A 77 9.78 0.76 0.40
N ALA A 78 8.96 1.26 1.30
CA ALA A 78 7.54 0.95 1.37
C ALA A 78 6.78 1.82 0.35
N ILE A 79 5.85 1.20 -0.38
CA ILE A 79 4.91 1.83 -1.32
C ILE A 79 3.51 1.69 -0.72
N ASP A 80 3.06 2.74 -0.05
CA ASP A 80 1.83 2.72 0.76
C ASP A 80 0.76 3.66 0.17
N PRO A 81 -0.28 3.13 -0.50
CA PRO A 81 -1.35 3.95 -1.05
C PRO A 81 -2.39 4.38 -0.01
N TRP A 82 -2.38 3.81 1.20
CA TRP A 82 -3.50 3.90 2.15
C TRP A 82 -3.86 5.32 2.61
N THR A 83 -2.86 6.20 2.72
CA THR A 83 -3.08 7.59 3.15
C THR A 83 -3.65 8.48 2.04
N LYS A 84 -3.83 7.93 0.83
CA LYS A 84 -4.15 8.66 -0.40
C LYS A 84 -5.38 8.09 -1.09
N ARG A 85 -5.99 8.89 -1.96
CA ARG A 85 -7.10 8.41 -2.80
C ARG A 85 -6.57 7.52 -3.92
N ASN A 86 -7.40 6.59 -4.40
CA ASN A 86 -7.10 5.80 -5.59
C ASN A 86 -6.73 6.71 -6.77
N GLY A 87 -5.60 6.41 -7.42
CA GLY A 87 -5.04 7.19 -8.53
C GLY A 87 -4.13 8.34 -8.11
N GLU A 88 -4.01 8.65 -6.82
CA GLU A 88 -2.97 9.54 -6.31
C GLU A 88 -1.65 8.79 -6.12
N ARG A 89 -0.54 9.54 -6.07
CA ARG A 89 0.79 8.94 -5.84
C ARG A 89 0.83 8.37 -4.41
N PRO A 90 1.19 7.09 -4.22
CA PRO A 90 1.30 6.49 -2.90
C PRO A 90 2.43 7.16 -2.10
N ASP A 91 2.33 7.09 -0.78
CA ASP A 91 3.45 7.44 0.09
C ASP A 91 4.59 6.46 -0.19
N THR A 92 5.75 7.00 -0.55
CA THR A 92 6.97 6.22 -0.82
C THR A 92 8.06 6.68 0.14
N LEU A 93 8.47 5.82 1.07
CA LEU A 93 9.45 6.15 2.10
C LEU A 93 10.31 4.94 2.49
N PRO A 94 11.49 5.16 3.11
CA PRO A 94 12.32 4.06 3.58
C PRO A 94 11.53 3.13 4.50
N LEU A 95 11.67 1.81 4.31
CA LEU A 95 10.88 0.80 5.01
C LEU A 95 10.99 0.95 6.54
N GLU A 96 12.18 1.23 7.07
CA GLU A 96 12.39 1.46 8.51
C GLU A 96 11.58 2.65 9.04
N LYS A 97 11.45 3.71 8.23
CA LYS A 97 10.65 4.89 8.58
C LYS A 97 9.17 4.58 8.50
N TRP A 98 8.76 3.77 7.52
CA TRP A 98 7.39 3.29 7.42
C TRP A 98 7.02 2.47 8.65
N MET A 99 7.82 1.47 9.05
CA MET A 99 7.59 0.65 10.24
C MET A 99 7.32 1.47 11.51
N LYS A 100 8.04 2.58 11.69
CA LYS A 100 7.93 3.47 12.86
C LYS A 100 6.73 4.43 12.83
N ARG A 101 6.00 4.57 11.72
CA ARG A 101 4.83 5.47 11.65
C ARG A 101 3.65 4.91 12.44
N SER A 102 3.39 5.42 13.63
CA SER A 102 2.23 5.00 14.44
C SER A 102 0.89 5.19 13.74
#